data_AF-A0A7C4J7W4-F1
#
_entry.id   AF-A0A7C4J7W4-F1
#
_cell.length_a   1.000
_cell.length_b   1.000
_cell.length_c   1.000
_cell.angle_alpha   90.00
_cell.angle_beta   90.00
_cell.angle_gamma   90.00
#
_symmetry.space_group_name_H-M   'P 1'
#
loop_
_entity.id
_entity.type
_entity.pdbx_description
1 polymer ?
#
loop_
_entity_poly.entity_id
_entity_poly.type
_entity_poly.pdbx_seq_one_letter_code
_entity_poly.pdbx_strand_id
1 'polypeptide(L)'
;MRENMVRTQVYLPREMYDRLQRRAGKHDLTLAVQIREALEDYLERVESQADDGILHADDPIFQMIGMFDSGLGDLAVNHDHYLYGFPKREEVKAVRDKPARPDKRKPATKKRKTV
;
A
#
# COMPACT_ATOMS: atom_id res chain seq x y z
N MET A 1 -10.76 0.26 36.26
CA MET A 1 -10.24 -0.57 35.16
C MET A 1 -8.72 -0.67 35.32
N ARG A 2 -8.25 -1.60 36.15
CA ARG A 2 -6.81 -1.89 36.35
C ARG A 2 -6.49 -3.35 36.02
N GLU A 3 -7.49 -4.13 35.60
CA GLU A 3 -7.42 -5.59 35.64
C GLU A 3 -6.31 -6.23 34.78
N ASN A 4 -5.71 -5.57 33.77
CA ASN A 4 -4.75 -6.22 32.86
C ASN A 4 -3.53 -5.36 32.41
N MET A 5 -3.02 -4.44 33.25
CA MET A 5 -1.79 -3.70 32.90
C MET A 5 -0.53 -4.40 33.40
N VAL A 6 0.41 -4.70 32.48
CA VAL A 6 1.73 -5.26 32.82
C VAL A 6 2.76 -4.14 32.94
N ARG A 7 3.59 -4.17 34.00
CA ARG A 7 4.69 -3.22 34.18
C ARG A 7 5.84 -3.59 33.26
N THR A 8 6.13 -2.73 32.28
CA THR A 8 7.23 -2.89 31.34
C THR A 8 8.25 -1.77 31.52
N GLN A 9 9.54 -2.12 31.52
CA GLN A 9 10.65 -1.15 31.55
C GLN A 9 11.31 -1.11 30.18
N VAL A 10 11.36 0.07 29.57
CA VAL A 10 11.98 0.30 28.26
C VAL A 10 12.91 1.50 28.34
N TYR A 11 14.05 1.43 27.64
CA TYR A 11 14.95 2.58 27.49
C TYR A 11 14.49 3.42 26.30
N LEU A 12 14.28 4.72 26.54
CA LEU A 12 13.96 5.69 25.50
C LEU A 12 15.16 6.62 25.27
N PRO A 13 15.52 6.94 24.02
CA PRO A 13 16.49 7.98 23.73
C PRO A 13 16.09 9.30 24.41
N ARG A 14 17.08 10.05 24.92
CA ARG A 14 16.82 11.29 25.67
C ARG A 14 15.98 12.28 24.87
N GLU A 15 16.30 12.44 23.59
CA GLU A 15 15.56 13.33 22.69
C GLU A 15 14.08 12.93 22.52
N MET A 16 13.78 11.63 22.54
CA MET A 16 12.41 11.11 22.44
C MET A 16 11.63 11.42 23.71
N TYR A 17 12.24 11.21 24.88
CA TYR A 17 11.66 11.58 26.17
C TYR A 17 11.32 13.08 26.22
N ASP A 18 12.27 13.94 25.83
CA ASP A 18 12.07 15.39 25.84
C ASP A 18 10.96 15.85 24.87
N ARG A 19 10.77 15.13 23.75
CA ARG A 19 9.65 15.37 22.82
C ARG A 19 8.31 14.97 23.43
N LEU A 20 8.23 13.79 24.05
CA LEU A 20 7.01 13.31 24.71
C LEU A 20 6.61 14.19 25.90
N GLN A 21 7.60 14.67 26.67
CA GLN A 21 7.37 15.58 27.80
C GLN A 21 6.80 16.93 27.33
N ARG A 22 7.31 17.47 26.21
CA ARG A 22 6.77 18.70 25.62
C ARG A 22 5.34 18.52 25.09
N ARG A 23 5.03 17.35 24.52
CA ARG A 23 3.67 17.03 24.06
C ARG A 23 2.71 16.85 25.24
N ALA A 24 3.17 16.22 26.32
CA ALA A 24 2.39 16.05 27.56
C ALA A 24 1.87 17.40 28.08
N GLY A 25 2.75 18.38 28.20
CA GLY A 25 2.40 19.72 28.70
C GLY A 25 1.49 20.53 27.78
N LYS A 26 1.35 20.15 26.50
CA LYS A 26 0.45 20.84 25.54
C LYS A 26 -0.95 20.25 25.48
N HIS A 27 -1.11 18.97 25.85
CA HIS A 27 -2.34 18.21 25.62
C HIS A 27 -2.92 17.63 26.93
N ASP A 28 -2.36 17.98 28.09
CA ASP A 28 -2.74 17.45 29.41
C ASP A 28 -2.72 15.92 29.48
N LEU A 29 -1.84 15.29 28.70
CA LEU A 29 -1.68 13.84 28.63
C LEU A 29 -0.43 13.38 29.39
N THR A 30 -0.53 12.27 30.11
CA THR A 30 0.65 11.64 30.72
C THR A 30 1.53 10.97 29.66
N LEU A 31 2.84 10.84 29.95
CA LEU A 31 3.78 10.03 29.15
C LEU A 31 3.26 8.61 28.91
N ALA A 32 2.68 8.00 29.94
CA ALA A 32 2.19 6.63 29.87
C ALA A 32 0.98 6.48 28.93
N VAL A 33 0.08 7.48 28.87
CA VAL A 33 -1.04 7.49 27.92
C VAL A 33 -0.52 7.59 26.50
N GLN A 34 0.38 8.54 26.23
CA GLN A 34 0.97 8.72 24.90
C GLN A 34 1.71 7.47 24.40
N ILE A 35 2.46 6.79 25.27
CA ILE A 35 3.17 5.57 24.91
C ILE A 35 2.18 4.44 24.61
N ARG A 36 1.11 4.29 25.39
CA ARG A 36 0.10 3.25 25.13
C ARG A 36 -0.63 3.49 23.81
N GLU A 37 -1.15 4.70 23.60
CA GLU A 37 -1.84 5.06 22.35
C GLU A 37 -0.94 4.84 21.14
N ALA A 38 0.33 5.28 21.21
CA ALA A 38 1.26 5.11 20.10
C ALA A 38 1.59 3.63 19.81
N LEU A 39 1.64 2.79 20.84
CA LEU A 39 1.88 1.35 20.67
C LEU A 39 0.63 0.62 20.15
N GLU A 40 -0.55 1.00 20.63
CA GLU A 40 -1.84 0.45 20.17
C GLU A 40 -2.04 0.79 18.69
N ASP A 41 -1.89 2.06 18.31
CA ASP A 41 -1.92 2.51 16.91
C ASP A 41 -0.89 1.77 16.04
N TYR A 42 0.31 1.54 16.56
CA TYR A 42 1.36 0.85 15.81
C TYR A 42 1.01 -0.63 15.59
N LEU A 43 0.52 -1.31 16.63
CA LEU A 43 0.14 -2.72 16.55
C LEU A 43 -1.07 -2.90 15.65
N GLU A 44 -2.11 -2.09 15.79
CA GLU A 44 -3.28 -2.13 14.91
C GLU A 44 -2.90 -1.93 13.44
N ARG A 45 -2.00 -0.99 13.15
CA ARG A 45 -1.50 -0.79 11.78
C ARG A 45 -0.70 -1.97 11.27
N VAL A 46 0.18 -2.54 12.09
CA VAL A 46 0.97 -3.71 11.70
C VAL A 46 0.08 -4.92 11.46
N GLU A 47 -0.93 -5.13 12.31
CA GLU A 47 -1.92 -6.21 12.15
C GLU A 47 -2.78 -5.97 10.90
N SER A 48 -3.25 -4.74 10.69
CA SER A 48 -4.04 -4.34 9.53
C SER A 48 -3.23 -4.20 8.23
N GLN A 49 -1.89 -4.24 8.29
CA GLN A 49 -1.00 -4.26 7.11
C GLN A 49 -0.41 -5.64 6.84
N ALA A 50 -0.39 -6.53 7.84
CA ALA A 50 -0.11 -7.95 7.65
C ALA A 50 -1.25 -8.64 6.90
N ASP A 51 -2.46 -8.08 7.05
CA ASP A 51 -3.51 -8.13 6.06
C ASP A 51 -3.19 -7.09 4.98
N ASP A 52 -2.56 -7.56 3.90
CA ASP A 52 -2.16 -6.76 2.74
C ASP A 52 -3.25 -5.73 2.39
N GLY A 53 -2.88 -4.50 2.00
CA GLY A 53 -3.80 -3.39 1.62
C GLY A 53 -4.68 -3.64 0.38
N ILE A 54 -5.26 -4.82 0.32
CA ILE A 54 -6.18 -5.42 -0.61
C ILE A 54 -7.49 -5.44 0.17
N LEU A 55 -8.49 -4.72 -0.33
CA LEU A 55 -9.86 -4.86 0.17
C LEU A 55 -10.18 -6.36 0.30
N HIS A 56 -10.42 -6.84 1.51
CA HIS A 56 -10.71 -8.25 1.76
C HIS A 56 -12.08 -8.62 1.21
N ALA A 57 -12.29 -9.89 0.88
CA ALA A 57 -13.59 -10.37 0.40
C ALA A 57 -14.74 -10.08 1.37
N ASP A 58 -14.43 -9.99 2.66
CA ASP A 58 -15.38 -9.71 3.75
C ASP A 58 -15.55 -8.21 4.04
N ASP A 59 -14.82 -7.31 3.36
CA ASP A 59 -14.97 -5.86 3.53
C ASP A 59 -16.32 -5.39 2.93
N PRO A 60 -17.16 -4.67 3.71
CA PRO A 60 -18.40 -4.11 3.19
C PRO A 60 -18.23 -3.31 1.90
N ILE A 61 -17.11 -2.60 1.71
CA ILE A 61 -16.81 -1.83 0.50
C ILE A 61 -16.47 -2.77 -0.67
N PHE A 62 -15.74 -3.86 -0.42
CA PHE A 62 -15.43 -4.86 -1.45
C PHE A 62 -16.70 -5.57 -1.94
N GLN A 63 -17.63 -5.85 -1.03
CA GLN A 63 -18.93 -6.42 -1.36
C GLN A 63 -19.80 -5.50 -2.23
N MET A 64 -19.48 -4.20 -2.28
CA MET A 64 -20.17 -3.27 -3.18
C MET A 64 -19.70 -3.36 -4.64
N ILE A 65 -18.56 -4.02 -4.91
CA ILE A 65 -18.06 -4.18 -6.28
C ILE A 65 -19.08 -4.97 -7.10
N GLY A 66 -19.58 -4.36 -8.18
CA GLY A 66 -20.55 -4.98 -9.09
C GLY A 66 -22.01 -4.91 -8.62
N MET A 67 -22.32 -4.30 -7.47
CA MET A 67 -23.72 -4.06 -7.07
C MET A 67 -24.42 -3.02 -7.95
N PHE A 68 -23.66 -2.14 -8.59
CA PHE A 68 -24.18 -1.10 -9.47
C PHE A 68 -23.74 -1.38 -10.89
N ASP A 69 -24.71 -1.53 -11.79
CA ASP A 69 -24.49 -1.66 -13.22
C ASP A 69 -25.15 -0.49 -13.95
N SER A 70 -24.36 0.16 -14.80
CA SER A 70 -24.82 1.23 -15.69
C SER A 70 -25.14 0.74 -17.11
N GLY A 71 -24.79 -0.51 -17.42
CA GLY A 71 -24.82 -1.09 -18.77
C GLY A 71 -23.71 -0.57 -19.69
N LEU A 72 -22.79 0.26 -19.18
CA LEU A 72 -21.73 0.90 -19.95
C LEU A 72 -20.37 0.28 -19.61
N GLY A 73 -19.81 -0.51 -20.54
CA GLY A 73 -18.55 -1.24 -20.34
C GLY A 73 -17.30 -0.36 -20.28
N ASP A 74 -17.37 0.90 -20.73
CA ASP A 74 -16.26 1.84 -20.78
C ASP A 74 -16.45 3.08 -19.90
N LEU A 75 -17.41 3.05 -18.96
CA LEU A 75 -17.76 4.21 -18.12
C LEU A 75 -16.56 4.72 -17.31
N ALA A 76 -15.74 3.84 -16.75
CA ALA A 76 -14.54 4.26 -16.00
C ALA A 76 -13.52 4.98 -16.90
N VAL A 77 -13.34 4.50 -18.13
CA VAL A 77 -12.37 5.04 -19.10
C VAL A 77 -12.85 6.35 -19.71
N ASN A 78 -14.15 6.45 -20.00
CA ASN A 78 -14.79 7.54 -20.71
C ASN A 78 -15.75 8.36 -19.82
N HIS A 79 -15.48 8.44 -18.51
CA HIS A 79 -16.37 9.16 -17.57
C HIS A 79 -16.61 10.62 -17.98
N ASP A 80 -15.60 11.31 -18.52
CA ASP A 80 -15.73 12.68 -19.02
C ASP A 80 -16.76 12.81 -20.15
N HIS A 81 -16.87 11.78 -21.01
CA HIS A 81 -17.89 11.73 -22.06
C HIS A 81 -19.29 11.63 -21.45
N TYR A 82 -19.47 10.76 -20.46
CA TYR A 82 -20.77 10.51 -19.85
C TYR A 82 -21.21 11.61 -18.88
N LEU A 83 -20.28 12.25 -18.19
CA LEU A 83 -20.58 13.32 -17.23
C LEU A 83 -20.68 14.70 -17.90
N TYR A 84 -19.85 14.96 -18.91
CA TYR A 84 -19.67 16.30 -19.48
C TYR A 84 -19.89 16.39 -20.99
N GLY A 85 -20.21 15.27 -21.66
CA GLY A 85 -20.48 15.25 -23.10
C GLY A 85 -19.22 15.39 -23.98
N PHE A 86 -18.02 15.22 -23.42
CA PHE A 86 -16.77 15.28 -24.18
C PHE A 86 -16.63 14.11 -25.15
N PRO A 87 -15.83 14.21 -26.23
CA PRO A 87 -15.58 13.08 -27.11
C PRO A 87 -14.92 11.91 -26.34
N LYS A 88 -15.30 10.67 -26.66
CA LYS A 88 -14.71 9.47 -26.07
C LYS A 88 -13.21 9.39 -26.39
N ARG A 89 -12.42 8.89 -25.44
CA ARG A 89 -11.03 8.50 -25.69
C ARG A 89 -11.08 7.22 -26.54
N GLU A 90 -10.62 7.31 -27.78
CA GLU A 90 -10.51 6.15 -28.65
C GLU A 90 -9.49 5.16 -28.07
N GLU A 91 -9.82 3.86 -28.06
CA GLU A 91 -8.86 2.82 -27.76
C GLU A 91 -7.77 2.85 -28.85
N VAL A 92 -6.58 3.30 -28.49
CA VAL A 92 -5.40 3.11 -29.34
C VAL A 92 -5.17 1.60 -29.42
N LYS A 93 -5.60 0.95 -30.50
CA LYS A 93 -5.23 -0.43 -30.80
C LYS A 93 -3.70 -0.50 -30.80
N ALA A 94 -3.13 -1.08 -29.76
CA ALA A 94 -1.71 -1.33 -29.68
C ALA A 94 -1.33 -2.23 -30.87
N VAL A 95 -0.79 -1.63 -31.93
CA VAL A 95 -0.17 -2.34 -33.05
C VAL A 95 0.94 -3.17 -32.43
N ARG A 96 0.72 -4.47 -32.35
CA ARG A 96 1.58 -5.44 -31.67
C ARG A 96 2.75 -5.83 -32.57
N ASP A 97 3.41 -4.87 -33.22
CA ASP A 97 4.65 -5.11 -33.96
C ASP A 97 5.85 -4.86 -33.04
N LYS A 98 6.09 -5.79 -32.12
CA LYS A 98 7.43 -5.92 -31.53
C LYS A 98 8.24 -6.83 -32.45
N PRO A 99 9.29 -6.35 -33.13
CA PRO A 99 10.22 -7.26 -33.80
C PRO A 99 10.85 -8.16 -32.74
N ALA A 100 10.88 -9.46 -33.01
CA ALA A 100 11.52 -10.46 -32.17
C ALA A 100 12.97 -10.03 -31.88
N ARG A 101 13.34 -9.93 -30.60
CA ARG A 101 14.73 -9.70 -30.20
C ARG A 101 15.58 -10.87 -30.72
N PRO A 102 16.69 -10.63 -31.46
CA PRO A 102 17.53 -11.71 -31.92
C PRO A 102 18.22 -12.39 -30.73
N ASP A 103 18.08 -13.71 -30.66
CA ASP A 103 18.67 -14.58 -29.65
C ASP A 103 20.21 -14.52 -29.73
N LYS A 104 20.85 -14.00 -28.68
CA LYS A 104 22.31 -13.85 -28.57
C LYS A 104 22.98 -15.03 -27.86
N ARG A 105 22.55 -16.26 -28.13
CA ARG A 105 23.21 -17.47 -27.60
C ARG A 105 23.76 -18.34 -28.72
N LYS A 106 24.91 -17.95 -29.28
CA LYS A 106 25.86 -18.90 -29.90
C LYS A 106 27.06 -19.05 -28.97
N PRO A 107 27.32 -20.24 -28.39
CA PRO A 107 28.56 -20.46 -27.67
C PRO A 107 29.74 -20.50 -28.66
N ALA A 108 30.75 -19.68 -28.39
CA ALA A 108 32.01 -19.66 -29.11
C ALA A 108 32.78 -20.97 -28.91
N THR A 109 33.00 -21.74 -29.97
CA THR A 109 33.93 -22.87 -30.00
C THR A 109 35.37 -22.35 -29.92
N LYS A 110 35.93 -22.33 -28.70
CA LYS A 110 37.36 -22.12 -28.48
C LYS A 110 38.15 -23.26 -29.11
N LYS A 111 38.90 -22.96 -30.17
CA LYS A 111 39.99 -23.79 -30.69
C LYS A 111 41.02 -23.99 -29.56
N ARG A 112 41.33 -25.24 -29.21
CA ARG A 112 42.56 -25.61 -28.47
C ARG A 112 43.59 -26.13 -29.48
N LYS A 113 44.59 -25.29 -29.81
CA LYS A 113 45.98 -25.74 -30.04
C LYS A 113 46.53 -26.08 -28.64
N THR A 114 47.29 -27.12 -28.36
CA THR A 114 48.68 -27.51 -28.75
C THR A 114 48.88 -28.86 -28.00
N VAL A 115 49.65 -29.87 -28.42
CA VAL A 115 51.10 -29.97 -28.72
C VAL A 115 51.29 -31.24 -29.55
#